data_AF-A0A923VMN3-F1
#
_entry.id   AF-A0A923VMN3-F1
#
_cell.length_a   1.000
_cell.length_b   1.000
_cell.length_c   1.000
_cell.angle_alpha   90.00
_cell.angle_beta   90.00
_cell.angle_gamma   90.00
#
_symmetry.space_group_name_H-M   'P 1'
#
loop_
_entity.id
_entity.type
_entity.pdbx_description
1 polymer ?
#
loop_
_entity_poly.entity_id
_entity_poly.type
_entity_poly.pdbx_seq_one_letter_code
_entity_poly.pdbx_strand_id
1 'polypeptide(L)' 'KQIADDLGISIKTVEAHRANIMEKLNANTVADLLKIALGQNAPKA' A
#
# COMPACT_ATOMS: atom_id res chain seq x y z
N LYS A 1 -3.71 -8.28 -8.24
CA LYS A 1 -3.87 -8.30 -9.71
C LYS A 1 -4.59 -7.04 -10.17
N GLN A 2 -5.80 -6.78 -9.69
CA GLN A 2 -6.60 -5.60 -10.00
C GLN A 2 -5.83 -4.27 -10.13
N ILE A 3 -5.05 -3.85 -9.12
CA ILE A 3 -4.24 -2.61 -9.18
C ILE A 3 -3.26 -2.58 -10.37
N ALA A 4 -2.62 -3.72 -10.67
CA ALA A 4 -1.69 -3.82 -11.79
C ALA A 4 -2.40 -3.71 -13.14
N ASP A 5 -3.59 -4.33 -13.23
CA ASP A 5 -4.45 -4.30 -14.42
C ASP A 5 -5.02 -2.89 -14.64
N ASP A 6 -5.47 -2.23 -13.57
CA ASP A 6 -6.03 -0.87 -13.57
C ASP A 6 -4.98 0.19 -13.97
N LEU A 7 -3.72 0.01 -13.56
CA LEU A 7 -2.61 0.90 -13.86
C LEU A 7 -1.83 0.50 -15.14
N GLY A 8 -2.15 -0.63 -15.77
CA GLY A 8 -1.43 -1.14 -16.95
C GLY A 8 0.04 -1.48 -16.68
N ILE A 9 0.40 -1.83 -15.43
CA ILE A 9 1.77 -2.15 -15.02
C ILE A 9 1.91 -3.62 -14.61
N SER A 10 3.15 -4.10 -14.49
CA SER A 10 3.38 -5.46 -14.03
C SER A 10 3.04 -5.63 -12.55
N ILE A 11 2.56 -6.81 -12.16
CA ILE A 11 2.33 -7.14 -10.74
C ILE A 11 3.61 -7.02 -9.91
N LYS A 12 4.77 -7.33 -10.49
CA LYS A 12 6.09 -7.18 -9.84
C LYS A 12 6.38 -5.72 -9.50
N THR A 13 5.93 -4.78 -10.35
CA THR A 13 6.05 -3.33 -10.09
C THR A 13 5.22 -2.93 -8.86
N VAL A 14 3.99 -3.43 -8.75
CA VAL A 14 3.12 -3.19 -7.59
C VAL A 14 3.75 -3.75 -6.31
N GLU A 15 4.33 -4.95 -6.37
CA GLU A 15 4.99 -5.57 -5.22
C GLU A 15 6.23 -4.81 -4.77
N ALA A 16 7.07 -4.35 -5.70
CA ALA A 16 8.23 -3.52 -5.38
C ALA A 16 7.82 -2.19 -4.73
N HIS A 17 6.75 -1.56 -5.24
CA HIS A 17 6.22 -0.34 -4.64
C HIS A 17 5.70 -0.59 -3.22
N ARG A 18 4.98 -1.70 -3.00
CA ARG A 18 4.49 -2.08 -1.68
C ARG A 18 5.64 -2.28 -0.69
N ALA A 19 6.71 -2.97 -1.10
CA ALA A 19 7.89 -3.19 -0.26
C ALA A 19 8.55 -1.85 0.12
N ASN A 20 8.77 -0.96 -0.84
CA ASN A 20 9.36 0.35 -0.60
C ASN A 20 8.50 1.20 0.36
N ILE A 21 7.17 1.16 0.23
CA ILE A 21 6.27 1.89 1.12
C ILE A 21 6.27 1.28 2.52
N MET A 22 6.26 -0.05 2.63
CA MET A 22 6.36 -0.75 3.91
C MET A 22 7.64 -0.40 4.65
N GLU A 23 8.79 -0.36 3.96
CA GLU A 23 10.07 0.05 4.53
C GLU A 23 10.04 1.51 5.00
N LYS A 24 9.57 2.43 4.15
CA LYS A 24 9.50 3.87 4.48
C LYS A 24 8.56 4.18 5.65
N LEU A 25 7.49 3.41 5.80
CA LEU A 25 6.49 3.58 6.87
C LEU A 25 6.74 2.65 8.06
N ASN A 26 7.84 1.89 8.04
CA ASN A 26 8.18 0.88 9.05
C ASN A 26 7.01 -0.10 9.34
N ALA A 27 6.25 -0.44 8.30
CA ALA A 27 5.08 -1.31 8.38
C ALA A 27 5.48 -2.76 8.09
N ASN A 28 5.18 -3.67 9.01
CA ASN A 28 5.58 -5.08 8.91
C ASN A 28 4.53 -5.93 8.18
N THR A 29 3.29 -5.44 8.06
CA THR A 29 2.19 -6.18 7.45
C THR A 29 1.36 -5.28 6.53
N VAL A 30 0.62 -5.90 5.60
CA VAL A 30 -0.37 -5.19 4.77
C VAL A 30 -1.44 -4.54 5.65
N ALA A 31 -1.81 -5.17 6.76
CA ALA A 31 -2.76 -4.61 7.71
C ALA A 31 -2.23 -3.34 8.37
N ASP A 32 -0.95 -3.29 8.73
CA ASP A 32 -0.34 -2.07 9.30
C ASP A 32 -0.26 -0.96 8.26
N LEU A 33 0.08 -1.30 7.02
CA LEU A 33 0.04 -0.35 5.92
C LEU A 33 -1.36 0.23 5.70
N LEU A 34 -2.40 -0.63 5.75
CA LEU A 34 -3.80 -0.19 5.66
C LEU A 34 -4.21 0.70 6.84
N LYS A 35 -3.82 0.36 8.07
CA LYS A 35 -4.08 1.21 9.25
C LYS A 35 -3.44 2.58 9.11
N ILE A 36 -2.21 2.66 8.60
CA ILE A 36 -1.52 3.94 8.38
C ILE A 36 -2.22 4.74 7.28
N ALA A 37 -2.53 4.12 6.15
CA ALA A 37 -3.20 4.78 5.02
C ALA A 37 -4.61 5.27 5.38
N LEU A 38 -5.38 4.46 6.12
CA LEU A 38 -6.73 4.82 6.57
C LEU A 38 -6.70 5.76 7.78
N GLY A 39 -5.69 5.68 8.64
CA GLY A 39 -5.54 6.54 9.82
C GLY A 39 -5.14 7.98 9.49
N GLN A 40 -4.47 8.20 8.36
CA GLN A 40 -4.14 9.56 7.88
C GLN A 40 -5.34 10.29 7.22
N ASN A 41 -6.39 9.57 6.83
CA ASN A 41 -7.59 10.15 6.20
C ASN A 41 -8.91 9.58 6.76
N ALA A 42 -8.92 9.03 7.98
CA ALA A 42 -10.17 8.64 8.61
C ALA A 42 -10.96 9.92 8.89
N PRO A 43 -12.21 10.07 8.39
CA PRO A 43 -13.06 11.14 8.85
C PRO A 43 -13.20 10.95 10.36
N LYS A 44 -12.67 11.91 11.11
CA LYS A 44 -12.92 12.01 12.55
C LYS A 44 -14.42 12.23 12.68
N ALA A 45 -15.12 11.18 13.09
CA ALA A 45 -16.54 11.24 13.39
C ALA A 45 -16.82 12.32 14.45
#